data_AF-A0A8S9PVK0-F1
#
_entry.id   AF-A0A8S9PVK0-F1
#
_cell.length_a   1.000
_cell.length_b   1.000
_cell.length_c   1.000
_cell.angle_alpha   90.00
_cell.angle_beta   90.00
_cell.angle_gamma   90.00
#
_symmetry.space_group_name_H-M   'P 1'
#
loop_
_entity.id
_entity.type
_entity.pdbx_description
1 polymer ?
#
loop_
_entity_poly.entity_id
_entity_poly.type
_entity_poly.pdbx_seq_one_letter_code
_entity_poly.pdbx_strand_id
1 'polypeptide(L)'
;MHCAMDSIPASSLASFRTITSSSSRKFISDYSAEFNSARFSDILGPLGEEEEEEGKERVSSPPLVLKNKPPRWHEQLQCWCLNFRGRVTVASVKNFQLIAANQPQTQSDGPDKILLQFGKVGKDMFTMDFRYPLSAFQAFAICLSSFDTKLACE
;
A
#
# COMPACT_ATOMS: atom_id res chain seq x y z
N MET A 1 -5.60 13.86 -2.96
CA MET A 1 -4.49 13.16 -3.63
C MET A 1 -5.09 12.03 -4.47
N HIS A 2 -4.73 11.96 -5.75
CA HIS A 2 -5.14 10.94 -6.70
C HIS A 2 -3.88 10.45 -7.40
N CYS A 3 -3.55 9.17 -7.27
CA CYS A 3 -2.32 8.60 -7.83
C CYS A 3 -2.69 7.47 -8.79
N ALA A 4 -2.05 7.42 -9.94
CA ALA A 4 -2.16 6.33 -10.90
C ALA A 4 -0.76 5.81 -11.21
N MET A 5 -0.55 4.50 -11.09
CA MET A 5 0.74 3.85 -11.33
C MET A 5 0.53 2.37 -11.67
N ASP A 6 1.57 1.70 -12.13
CA ASP A 6 1.51 0.25 -12.35
C ASP A 6 1.57 -0.50 -11.01
N SER A 7 0.76 -1.56 -10.89
CA SER A 7 0.85 -2.49 -9.76
C SER A 7 2.13 -3.31 -9.87
N ILE A 8 2.83 -3.51 -8.75
CA ILE A 8 3.94 -4.48 -8.74
C ILE A 8 3.33 -5.89 -8.81
N PRO A 9 3.67 -6.70 -9.82
CA PRO A 9 3.10 -8.02 -9.94
C PRO A 9 3.62 -8.94 -8.84
N ALA A 10 2.78 -9.85 -8.35
CA ALA A 10 3.15 -10.79 -7.30
C ALA A 10 4.36 -11.69 -7.69
N SER A 11 4.58 -11.92 -8.99
CA SER A 11 5.76 -12.64 -9.50
C SER A 11 7.08 -11.95 -9.13
N SER A 12 7.11 -10.62 -9.03
CA SER A 12 8.30 -9.88 -8.58
C SER A 12 8.66 -10.17 -7.12
N LEU A 13 7.69 -10.53 -6.27
CA LEU A 13 7.95 -10.91 -4.87
C LEU A 13 8.47 -12.34 -4.74
N ALA A 14 8.13 -13.25 -5.67
CA ALA A 14 8.64 -14.61 -5.68
C ALA A 14 10.16 -14.65 -5.91
N SER A 15 10.67 -13.76 -6.77
CA SER A 15 12.10 -13.65 -7.07
C SER A 15 12.96 -13.27 -5.85
N PHE A 16 12.40 -12.51 -4.90
CA PHE A 16 13.11 -12.10 -3.68
C PHE A 16 13.33 -13.25 -2.69
N ARG A 17 12.40 -14.23 -2.66
CA ARG A 17 12.54 -15.43 -1.81
C ARG A 17 13.70 -16.32 -2.26
N THR A 18 13.96 -16.36 -3.57
CA THR A 18 15.06 -17.15 -4.13
C THR A 18 16.43 -16.58 -3.72
N ILE A 19 16.59 -15.26 -3.68
CA ILE A 19 17.85 -14.60 -3.28
C ILE A 19 18.19 -14.89 -1.80
N THR A 20 17.20 -15.01 -0.92
CA THR A 20 17.43 -15.34 0.50
C THR A 20 17.84 -16.80 0.74
N SER A 21 17.78 -17.68 -0.27
CA SER A 21 18.11 -19.11 -0.12
C SER A 21 19.58 -19.45 -0.34
N SER A 22 20.39 -18.55 -0.92
CA SER A 22 21.76 -18.88 -1.35
C SER A 22 22.89 -18.29 -0.51
N SER A 23 22.64 -17.75 0.70
CA SER A 23 23.73 -17.37 1.61
C SER A 23 23.36 -17.51 3.08
N SER A 24 23.58 -18.70 3.61
CA SER A 24 23.66 -18.96 5.05
C SER A 24 24.88 -18.26 5.65
N ARG A 25 24.65 -17.25 6.52
CA ARG A 25 25.16 -17.21 7.91
C ARG A 25 24.81 -15.91 8.64
N LYS A 26 23.84 -16.07 9.57
CA LYS A 26 23.73 -15.46 10.91
C LYS A 26 23.92 -13.94 11.08
N PHE A 27 22.81 -13.23 11.22
CA PHE A 27 22.60 -12.29 12.33
C PHE A 27 21.11 -12.30 12.75
N ILE A 28 20.87 -12.88 13.95
CA ILE A 28 19.82 -12.59 14.97
C ILE A 28 18.43 -12.23 14.42
N SER A 29 17.50 -13.19 14.32
CA SER A 29 16.50 -13.63 15.31
C SER A 29 15.46 -12.58 15.74
N ASP A 30 14.21 -13.03 15.66
CA ASP A 30 13.02 -12.57 16.37
C ASP A 30 12.32 -11.30 15.91
N TYR A 31 11.62 -11.39 14.77
CA TYR A 31 10.25 -10.86 14.69
C TYR A 31 9.37 -11.85 13.92
N SER A 32 8.61 -12.63 14.68
CA SER A 32 7.46 -13.39 14.18
C SER A 32 6.45 -12.40 13.59
N ALA A 33 6.29 -12.44 12.28
CA ALA A 33 5.07 -11.99 11.63
C ALA A 33 4.66 -13.13 10.70
N GLU A 34 3.77 -13.96 11.21
CA GLU A 34 3.06 -14.99 10.47
C GLU A 34 2.43 -14.35 9.23
N PHE A 35 3.07 -14.58 8.08
CA PHE A 35 2.54 -14.22 6.78
C PHE A 35 1.52 -15.29 6.37
N ASN A 36 0.33 -15.19 6.96
CA ASN A 36 -0.91 -15.89 6.60
C ASN A 36 -2.01 -14.83 6.77
N SER A 37 -2.99 -14.62 5.90
CA SER A 37 -3.58 -15.47 4.89
C SER A 37 -4.40 -14.58 3.96
N ALA A 38 -4.07 -14.57 2.67
CA ALA A 38 -5.08 -14.73 1.65
C ALA A 38 -4.49 -15.81 0.74
N ARG A 39 -5.14 -16.97 0.70
CA ARG A 39 -4.66 -18.10 -0.08
C ARG A 39 -4.64 -17.67 -1.54
N PHE A 40 -3.42 -17.64 -2.08
CA PHE A 40 -3.11 -17.28 -3.46
C PHE A 40 -3.75 -18.22 -4.50
N SER A 41 -4.47 -19.25 -4.05
CA SER A 41 -5.14 -20.26 -4.87
C SER A 41 -6.47 -19.81 -5.49
N ASP A 42 -7.08 -18.70 -5.06
CA ASP A 42 -8.42 -18.34 -5.55
C ASP A 42 -8.42 -17.49 -6.84
N ILE A 43 -7.26 -17.15 -7.42
CA ILE A 43 -7.15 -16.36 -8.66
C ILE A 43 -6.74 -17.20 -9.88
N LEU A 44 -6.12 -18.36 -9.69
CA LEU A 44 -5.69 -19.23 -10.79
C LEU A 44 -6.47 -20.56 -10.76
N GLY A 45 -7.39 -20.72 -11.71
CA GLY A 45 -7.98 -22.02 -12.04
C GLY A 45 -6.92 -23.04 -12.50
N PRO A 46 -7.29 -24.32 -12.69
CA PRO A 46 -6.34 -25.41 -12.88
C PRO A 46 -5.47 -25.18 -14.12
N LEU A 47 -4.16 -25.35 -13.97
CA LEU A 47 -3.20 -25.41 -15.08
C LEU A 47 -3.56 -26.59 -15.99
N GLY A 48 -4.01 -26.29 -17.20
CA GLY A 48 -3.91 -27.18 -18.34
C GLY A 48 -2.52 -27.05 -18.96
N GLU A 49 -2.02 -28.18 -19.44
CA GLU A 49 -0.67 -28.41 -19.96
C GLU A 49 -0.38 -27.58 -21.23
N GLU A 50 0.91 -27.39 -21.47
CA GLU A 50 1.54 -26.43 -22.37
C GLU A 50 1.23 -26.70 -23.86
N GLU A 51 0.80 -25.67 -24.58
CA GLU A 51 1.07 -25.52 -26.02
C GLU A 51 1.64 -24.11 -26.26
N GLU A 52 2.83 -24.08 -26.87
CA GLU A 52 3.55 -22.88 -27.28
C GLU A 52 2.78 -22.13 -28.38
N GLU A 53 2.35 -20.89 -28.12
CA GLU A 53 2.07 -19.93 -29.19
C GLU A 53 2.69 -18.56 -28.89
N GLU A 54 3.49 -18.12 -29.86
CA GLU A 54 4.09 -16.80 -29.99
C GLU A 54 3.04 -15.68 -30.02
N GLY A 55 3.39 -14.53 -29.43
CA GLY A 55 2.62 -13.29 -29.62
C GLY A 55 1.70 -12.90 -28.45
N LYS A 56 2.15 -13.01 -27.20
CA LYS A 56 1.39 -12.50 -26.06
C LYS A 56 1.58 -10.98 -25.95
N GLU A 57 0.67 -10.21 -26.56
CA GLU A 57 0.42 -8.82 -26.18
C GLU A 57 0.47 -8.73 -24.66
N ARG A 58 1.28 -7.82 -24.13
CA ARG A 58 1.25 -7.53 -22.69
C ARG A 58 -0.15 -7.04 -22.38
N VAL A 59 -1.00 -7.93 -21.85
CA VAL A 59 -2.27 -7.56 -21.25
C VAL A 59 -1.94 -6.50 -20.20
N SER A 60 -2.13 -5.23 -20.57
CA SER A 60 -1.92 -4.10 -19.69
C SER A 60 -3.00 -4.21 -18.62
N SER A 61 -2.64 -4.78 -17.47
CA SER A 61 -3.51 -4.76 -16.30
C SER A 61 -3.88 -3.30 -16.03
N PRO A 62 -5.15 -2.98 -15.74
CA PRO A 62 -5.56 -1.61 -15.50
C PRO A 62 -4.70 -0.98 -14.40
N PRO A 63 -4.35 0.32 -14.52
CA PRO A 63 -3.46 0.97 -13.59
C PRO A 63 -4.01 0.93 -12.17
N LEU A 64 -3.11 0.83 -11.18
CA LEU A 64 -3.46 0.99 -9.78
C LEU A 64 -3.82 2.45 -9.53
N VAL A 65 -5.12 2.70 -9.35
CA VAL A 65 -5.61 4.02 -8.98
C VAL A 65 -5.81 4.08 -7.48
N LEU A 66 -5.13 5.01 -6.82
CA LEU A 66 -5.25 5.29 -5.39
C LEU A 66 -5.92 6.64 -5.16
N LYS A 67 -6.82 6.66 -4.19
CA LYS A 67 -7.50 7.89 -3.75
C LYS A 67 -7.38 8.06 -2.25
N ASN A 68 -7.44 9.32 -1.81
CA ASN A 68 -7.51 9.62 -0.39
C ASN A 68 -8.77 9.01 0.23
N LYS A 69 -8.61 8.38 1.40
CA LYS A 69 -9.72 7.92 2.22
C LYS A 69 -10.49 9.14 2.74
N PRO A 70 -11.81 9.19 2.58
CA PRO A 70 -12.60 10.27 3.17
C PRO A 70 -12.48 10.22 4.71
N PRO A 71 -12.36 11.38 5.39
CA PRO A 71 -12.34 11.40 6.85
C PRO A 71 -13.69 10.94 7.41
N ARG A 72 -13.67 10.34 8.60
CA ARG A 72 -14.88 9.97 9.34
C ARG A 72 -15.17 11.03 10.39
N TRP A 73 -16.45 11.31 10.62
CA TRP A 73 -16.85 12.12 11.75
C TRP A 73 -16.54 11.41 13.06
N HIS A 74 -15.91 12.13 14.00
CA HIS A 74 -15.60 11.63 15.33
C HIS A 74 -16.40 12.39 16.38
N GLU A 75 -17.52 11.79 16.82
CA GLU A 75 -18.50 12.43 17.70
C GLU A 75 -17.90 13.07 18.96
N GLN A 76 -17.02 12.37 19.68
CA GLN A 76 -16.46 12.90 20.94
C GLN A 76 -15.49 14.08 20.74
N LEU A 77 -14.85 14.16 19.58
CA LEU A 77 -13.88 15.20 19.26
C LEU A 77 -14.49 16.30 18.38
N GLN A 78 -15.74 16.11 17.94
CA GLN A 78 -16.48 16.99 17.03
C GLN A 78 -15.64 17.43 15.83
N CYS A 79 -14.94 16.48 15.20
CA CYS A 79 -14.06 16.76 14.07
C CYS A 79 -14.07 15.65 13.02
N TRP A 80 -13.73 16.01 11.79
CA TRP A 80 -13.47 15.07 10.70
C TRP A 80 -12.04 14.55 10.82
N CYS A 81 -11.85 13.26 11.08
CA CYS A 81 -10.52 12.68 11.23
C CYS A 81 -10.41 11.29 10.60
N LEU A 82 -9.17 10.88 10.35
CA LEU A 82 -8.84 9.53 9.94
C LEU A 82 -8.32 8.76 11.17
N ASN A 83 -8.61 7.45 11.21
CA ASN A 83 -8.12 6.59 12.27
C ASN A 83 -6.72 6.04 11.91
N PHE A 84 -5.69 6.65 12.48
CA PHE A 84 -4.30 6.25 12.32
C PHE A 84 -3.80 5.25 13.36
N ARG A 85 -4.66 4.79 14.28
CA ARG A 85 -4.33 3.77 15.31
C ARG A 85 -3.06 4.07 16.11
N GLY A 86 -2.87 5.34 16.47
CA GLY A 86 -1.69 5.80 17.21
C GLY A 86 -0.41 5.93 16.38
N ARG A 87 -0.42 5.62 15.07
CA ARG A 87 0.73 5.82 14.17
C ARG A 87 0.99 7.30 13.84
N VAL A 88 -0.02 8.14 14.00
CA VAL A 88 0.04 9.59 13.74
C VAL A 88 -0.45 10.29 15.00
N THR A 89 0.36 11.20 15.53
CA THR A 89 0.14 11.85 16.83
C THR A 89 0.07 13.37 16.72
N VAL A 90 0.52 13.94 15.60
CA VAL A 90 0.55 15.39 15.38
C VAL A 90 -0.37 15.75 14.22
N ALA A 91 -1.25 16.73 14.43
CA ALA A 91 -2.12 17.25 13.38
C ALA A 91 -1.30 17.88 12.25
N SER A 92 -1.63 17.55 11.00
CA SER A 92 -0.95 18.04 9.81
C SER A 92 -1.79 17.79 8.57
N VAL A 93 -1.71 18.69 7.58
CA VAL A 93 -2.29 18.48 6.24
C VAL A 93 -1.62 17.33 5.47
N LYS A 94 -0.48 16.84 5.96
CA LYS A 94 0.23 15.67 5.41
C LYS A 94 -0.30 14.35 5.99
N ASN A 95 -1.26 14.36 6.90
CA ASN A 95 -1.84 13.15 7.44
C ASN A 95 -2.88 12.60 6.47
N PHE A 96 -2.59 11.49 5.80
CA PHE A 96 -3.51 10.89 4.83
C PHE A 96 -3.43 9.37 4.82
N GLN A 97 -4.50 8.76 4.33
CA GLN A 97 -4.58 7.33 4.05
C GLN A 97 -5.03 7.17 2.60
N LEU A 98 -4.33 6.36 1.81
CA LEU A 98 -4.74 6.01 0.46
C LEU A 98 -5.34 4.61 0.41
N ILE A 99 -6.40 4.48 -0.39
CA ILE A 99 -7.11 3.24 -0.67
C ILE A 99 -7.21 3.06 -2.19
N ALA A 100 -7.36 1.81 -2.65
CA ALA A 100 -7.64 1.54 -4.05
C ALA A 100 -8.98 2.14 -4.47
N ALA A 101 -9.03 2.83 -5.60
CA ALA A 101 -10.24 3.48 -6.09
C ALA A 101 -11.34 2.49 -6.49
N ASN A 102 -10.93 1.31 -6.96
CA ASN A 102 -11.77 0.29 -7.58
C ASN A 102 -12.33 -0.74 -6.58
N GLN A 103 -11.98 -0.65 -5.28
CA GLN A 103 -12.55 -1.56 -4.28
C GLN A 103 -13.96 -1.11 -3.88
N PRO A 104 -14.95 -2.03 -3.85
CA PRO A 104 -16.29 -1.70 -3.39
C PRO A 104 -16.24 -1.24 -1.92
N GLN A 105 -16.93 -0.13 -1.63
CA GLN A 105 -16.98 0.47 -0.29
C GLN A 105 -17.79 -0.37 0.73
N THR A 106 -18.30 -1.51 0.31
CA THR A 106 -19.28 -2.33 1.06
C THR A 106 -18.69 -3.23 2.15
N GLN A 107 -17.36 -3.30 2.27
CA GLN A 107 -16.70 -4.15 3.28
C GLN A 107 -15.93 -3.27 4.26
N SER A 108 -16.14 -3.47 5.55
CA SER A 108 -15.39 -2.99 6.72
C SER A 108 -14.38 -1.83 6.55
N ASP A 109 -14.47 -0.84 7.43
CA ASP A 109 -13.49 0.25 7.66
C ASP A 109 -12.14 -0.27 8.24
N GLY A 110 -11.79 -1.51 7.93
CA GLY A 110 -10.65 -2.23 8.42
C GLY A 110 -9.31 -1.70 7.90
N PRO A 111 -8.20 -2.13 8.53
CA PRO A 111 -6.87 -1.74 8.11
C PRO A 111 -6.49 -2.29 6.74
N ASP A 112 -7.16 -3.36 6.32
CA ASP A 112 -6.81 -4.14 5.13
C ASP A 112 -7.07 -3.42 3.82
N LYS A 113 -7.81 -2.30 3.87
CA LYS A 113 -8.05 -1.43 2.71
C LYS A 113 -7.02 -0.33 2.56
N ILE A 114 -6.26 -0.03 3.61
CA ILE A 114 -5.30 1.08 3.62
C ILE A 114 -4.01 0.58 2.96
N LEU A 115 -3.72 1.10 1.77
CA LEU A 115 -2.53 0.73 0.99
C LEU A 115 -1.33 1.60 1.33
N LEU A 116 -1.56 2.86 1.68
CA LEU A 116 -0.53 3.79 2.15
C LEU A 116 -1.10 4.64 3.28
N GLN A 117 -0.43 4.69 4.40
CA GLN A 117 -0.70 5.59 5.51
C GLN A 117 0.53 6.44 5.77
N PHE A 118 0.34 7.75 5.75
CA PHE A 118 1.40 8.70 6.05
C PHE A 118 0.90 9.74 7.05
N GLY A 119 1.76 10.14 7.99
CA GLY A 119 1.43 11.25 8.86
C GLY A 119 2.51 11.65 9.85
N LYS A 120 2.28 12.80 10.48
CA LYS A 120 3.25 13.48 11.33
C LYS A 120 3.24 12.92 12.76
N VAL A 121 4.44 12.73 13.32
CA VAL A 121 4.65 12.29 14.71
C VAL A 121 5.57 13.19 15.52
N GLY A 122 6.32 14.08 14.87
CA GLY A 122 7.20 15.07 15.50
C GLY A 122 7.48 16.24 14.56
N LYS A 123 8.38 17.16 14.93
CA LYS A 123 8.68 18.39 14.15
C LYS A 123 8.96 18.08 12.68
N ASP A 124 9.92 17.18 12.45
CA ASP A 124 10.42 16.76 11.12
C ASP A 124 10.39 15.23 10.99
N MET A 125 9.46 14.58 11.73
CA MET A 125 9.37 13.13 11.82
C MET A 125 7.97 12.67 11.40
N PHE A 126 7.95 11.70 10.50
CA PHE A 126 6.74 11.15 9.90
C PHE A 126 6.78 9.63 9.92
N THR A 127 5.61 9.01 10.01
CA THR A 127 5.44 7.56 9.85
C THR A 127 4.91 7.27 8.46
N MET A 128 5.37 6.17 7.87
CA MET A 128 4.94 5.69 6.56
C MET A 128 4.71 4.18 6.64
N ASP A 129 3.46 3.77 6.54
CA ASP A 129 3.06 2.36 6.46
C ASP A 129 2.52 2.10 5.06
N PHE A 130 3.08 1.13 4.34
CA PHE A 130 2.62 0.77 3.00
C PHE A 130 2.39 -0.74 2.90
N ARG A 131 1.53 -1.13 1.96
CA ARG A 131 1.20 -2.53 1.69
C ARG A 131 1.29 -2.81 0.21
N TYR A 132 1.48 -4.09 -0.12
CA TYR A 132 1.27 -4.58 -1.48
C TYR A 132 -0.08 -4.07 -2.01
N PRO A 133 -0.17 -3.59 -3.27
CA PRO A 133 0.82 -3.71 -4.35
C PRO A 133 1.85 -2.57 -4.47
N LEU A 134 2.01 -1.71 -3.45
CA LEU A 134 3.01 -0.65 -3.46
C LEU A 134 4.40 -1.15 -3.07
N SER A 135 5.43 -0.64 -3.76
CA SER A 135 6.80 -0.67 -3.24
C SER A 135 7.06 0.48 -2.27
N ALA A 136 8.12 0.31 -1.46
CA ALA A 136 8.68 1.40 -0.67
C ALA A 136 9.01 2.64 -1.52
N PHE A 137 9.56 2.45 -2.74
CA PHE A 137 9.89 3.56 -3.63
C PHE A 137 8.65 4.33 -4.10
N GLN A 138 7.62 3.63 -4.57
CA GLN A 138 6.35 4.26 -4.97
C GLN A 138 5.70 4.98 -3.79
N ALA A 139 5.62 4.31 -2.63
CA ALA A 139 5.08 4.88 -1.41
C ALA A 139 5.83 6.15 -0.98
N PHE A 140 7.16 6.11 -1.00
CA PHE A 140 8.02 7.22 -0.65
C PHE A 140 7.85 8.41 -1.60
N ALA A 141 7.84 8.16 -2.91
CA ALA A 141 7.62 9.20 -3.92
C ALA A 141 6.26 9.91 -3.75
N ILE A 142 5.20 9.15 -3.47
CA ILE A 142 3.88 9.70 -3.16
C ILE A 142 3.94 10.58 -1.91
N CYS A 143 4.60 10.13 -0.84
CA CYS A 143 4.72 10.91 0.38
C CYS A 143 5.52 12.19 0.17
N LEU A 144 6.61 12.16 -0.60
CA LEU A 144 7.37 13.36 -0.97
C LEU A 144 6.51 14.37 -1.74
N SER A 145 5.66 13.92 -2.66
CA SER A 145 4.73 14.80 -3.38
C SER A 145 3.76 15.52 -2.44
N SER A 146 3.49 14.95 -1.25
CA SER A 146 2.64 15.61 -0.27
C SER A 146 3.29 16.85 0.31
N PHE A 147 4.63 16.95 0.36
CA PHE A 147 5.35 18.11 0.86
C PHE A 147 5.33 19.27 -0.12
N ASP A 148 5.10 18.98 -1.41
CA ASP A 148 5.00 20.00 -2.42
C ASP A 148 3.81 20.93 -2.10
N THR A 149 4.15 22.19 -1.83
CA THR A 149 3.18 23.25 -1.56
C THR A 149 2.61 23.69 -2.90
N LYS A 150 1.31 23.49 -3.12
CA LYS A 150 0.63 24.36 -4.09
C LYS A 150 0.87 25.80 -3.65
N LEU A 151 1.57 26.58 -4.48
CA LEU A 151 1.85 28.00 -4.31
C LEU A 151 0.59 28.89 -4.39
N ALA A 152 -0.58 28.38 -3.98
CA ALA A 152 -1.84 29.09 -4.10
C ALA A 152 -2.75 28.74 -2.91
N CYS A 153 -2.60 29.53 -1.85
CA CYS A 153 -3.65 30.08 -0.98
C CYS A 153 -3.02 30.34 0.40
N GLU A 154 -2.50 31.56 0.54
CA GLU A 154 -2.45 32.28 1.80
C GLU A 154 -3.86 32.84 2.11
#